data_AF-A0A1Z5R203-F1
#
_entry.id   AF-A0A1Z5R203-F1
#
_cell.length_a   1.000
_cell.length_b   1.000
_cell.length_c   1.000
_cell.angle_alpha   90.00
_cell.angle_beta   90.00
_cell.angle_gamma   90.00
#
_symmetry.space_group_name_H-M   'P 1'
#
loop_
_entity.id
_entity.type
_entity.pdbx_description
1 polymer ?
#
loop_
_entity_poly.entity_id
_entity_poly.type
_entity_poly.pdbx_seq_one_letter_code
_entity_poly.pdbx_strand_id
1 'polypeptide(L)'
;MSSSKDAPLSPRSQLALSCFEELLDCAVADVASECHRIARLGLDRSVDAEEEELRVWAARAAAAAAGGDHHHHPGGGGAAEEGGSKGGVDVFGQTHPAIAADVVECMNCGRPVVAGRFAPHLEKCMGKISSVCTCRSWGDDRSAEVH
;
A
#
# COMPACT_ATOMS: atom_id res chain seq x y z
N MET A 1 9.11 23.44 -62.01
CA MET A 1 9.04 22.40 -60.96
C MET A 1 10.35 21.63 -61.04
N SER A 2 11.30 21.92 -60.16
CA SER A 2 12.63 21.28 -60.18
C SER A 2 12.51 19.84 -59.75
N SER A 3 12.65 18.92 -60.72
CA SER A 3 13.07 17.55 -60.43
C SER A 3 14.53 17.60 -59.97
N SER A 4 14.75 17.72 -58.67
CA SER A 4 16.06 17.40 -58.08
C SER A 4 16.26 15.91 -58.25
N LYS A 5 17.12 15.58 -59.21
CA LYS A 5 17.63 14.26 -59.50
C LYS A 5 18.30 13.71 -58.24
N ASP A 6 17.76 12.65 -57.66
CA ASP A 6 18.41 11.90 -56.60
C ASP A 6 19.81 11.50 -57.08
N ALA A 7 20.83 12.19 -56.57
CA ALA A 7 22.18 11.74 -56.72
C ALA A 7 22.29 10.38 -56.02
N PRO A 8 22.92 9.36 -56.62
CA PRO A 8 23.07 8.07 -55.96
C PRO A 8 23.79 8.30 -54.64
N LEU A 9 23.06 8.07 -53.54
CA LEU A 9 23.57 8.20 -52.19
C LEU A 9 24.83 7.35 -52.06
N SER A 10 25.84 7.83 -51.34
CA SER A 10 27.03 7.03 -51.04
C SER A 10 26.62 5.68 -50.42
N PRO A 11 27.30 4.57 -50.71
CA PRO A 11 27.00 3.27 -50.10
C PRO A 11 26.94 3.33 -48.56
N ARG A 12 27.75 4.21 -47.93
CA ARG A 12 27.70 4.43 -46.48
C ARG A 12 26.40 5.10 -46.02
N SER A 13 25.89 6.07 -46.78
CA SER A 13 24.59 6.72 -46.47
C SER A 13 23.42 5.78 -46.71
N GLN A 14 23.47 4.92 -47.73
CA GLN A 14 22.44 3.91 -47.97
C GLN A 14 22.37 2.90 -46.82
N LEU A 15 23.54 2.41 -46.38
CA LEU A 15 23.62 1.52 -45.21
C LEU A 15 23.16 2.20 -43.92
N ALA A 16 23.50 3.47 -43.71
CA ALA A 16 23.03 4.21 -42.54
C ALA A 16 21.50 4.32 -42.54
N LEU A 17 20.89 4.66 -43.69
CA LEU A 17 19.44 4.77 -43.82
C LEU A 17 18.74 3.44 -43.56
N SER A 18 19.24 2.32 -44.10
CA SER A 18 18.63 1.01 -43.84
C SER A 18 18.69 0.64 -42.36
N CYS A 19 19.82 0.90 -41.68
CA CYS A 19 19.92 0.67 -40.25
C CYS A 19 18.97 1.56 -39.44
N PHE A 20 18.77 2.82 -39.85
CA PHE A 20 17.82 3.70 -39.19
C PHE A 20 16.37 3.27 -39.41
N GLU A 21 16.02 2.82 -40.62
CA GLU A 21 14.68 2.28 -40.90
C GLU A 21 14.37 1.07 -40.02
N GLU A 22 15.31 0.10 -39.92
CA GLU A 22 15.14 -1.05 -39.04
C GLU A 22 14.97 -0.66 -37.57
N LEU A 23 15.75 0.33 -37.10
CA LEU A 23 15.65 0.82 -35.73
C LEU A 23 14.31 1.54 -35.48
N LEU A 24 13.86 2.33 -36.44
CA LEU A 24 12.57 3.02 -36.37
C LEU A 24 11.41 2.02 -36.36
N ASP A 25 11.45 0.99 -37.21
CA ASP A 25 10.45 -0.06 -37.24
C ASP A 25 10.39 -0.82 -35.91
N CYS A 26 11.54 -1.14 -35.30
CA CYS A 26 11.59 -1.72 -33.96
C CYS A 26 10.97 -0.80 -32.91
N ALA A 27 11.34 0.49 -32.90
CA ALA A 27 10.80 1.45 -31.94
C ALA A 27 9.28 1.64 -32.10
N VAL A 28 8.77 1.69 -33.33
CA VAL A 28 7.34 1.79 -33.62
C VAL A 28 6.62 0.53 -33.16
N ALA A 29 7.16 -0.66 -33.42
CA ALA A 29 6.58 -1.93 -32.98
C ALA A 29 6.51 -2.03 -31.45
N ASP A 30 7.56 -1.59 -30.74
CA ASP A 30 7.60 -1.56 -29.28
C ASP A 30 6.53 -0.63 -28.69
N VAL A 31 6.45 0.61 -29.18
CA VAL A 31 5.44 1.59 -28.73
C VAL A 31 4.03 1.09 -29.04
N ALA A 32 3.79 0.59 -30.25
CA ALA A 32 2.48 0.07 -30.64
C ALA A 32 2.05 -1.12 -29.77
N SER A 33 2.98 -2.04 -29.48
CA SER A 33 2.73 -3.20 -28.64
C SER A 33 2.41 -2.79 -27.21
N GLU A 34 3.11 -1.79 -26.67
CA GLU A 34 2.89 -1.29 -25.33
C GLU A 34 1.57 -0.53 -25.19
N CYS A 35 1.25 0.37 -26.13
CA CYS A 35 -0.06 1.03 -26.19
C CYS A 35 -1.19 -0.01 -26.25
N HIS A 36 -1.02 -1.04 -27.06
CA HIS A 36 -2.01 -2.11 -27.15
C HIS A 36 -2.11 -2.88 -25.83
N ARG A 37 -0.99 -3.21 -25.18
CA ARG A 37 -0.97 -3.89 -23.88
C ARG A 37 -1.73 -3.10 -22.82
N ILE A 38 -1.48 -1.79 -22.75
CA ILE A 38 -2.17 -0.85 -21.85
C ILE A 38 -3.68 -0.85 -22.12
N ALA A 39 -4.08 -0.72 -23.40
CA ALA A 39 -5.49 -0.74 -23.79
C ALA A 39 -6.19 -2.08 -23.48
N ARG A 40 -5.54 -3.22 -23.78
CA ARG A 40 -6.07 -4.56 -23.50
C ARG A 40 -6.28 -4.82 -22.02
N LEU A 41 -5.36 -4.37 -21.19
CA LEU A 41 -5.42 -4.55 -19.74
C LEU A 41 -6.30 -3.49 -19.05
N GLY A 42 -6.83 -2.51 -19.81
CA GLY A 42 -7.56 -1.40 -19.23
C GLY A 42 -6.70 -0.58 -18.25
N LEU A 43 -5.37 -0.57 -18.46
CA LEU A 43 -4.44 0.26 -17.70
C LEU A 43 -4.47 1.71 -18.16
N ASP A 44 -5.19 1.99 -19.25
CA ASP A 44 -5.60 3.33 -19.68
C ASP A 44 -6.64 3.96 -18.73
N ARG A 45 -6.69 3.53 -17.45
CA ARG A 45 -7.40 4.23 -16.38
C ARG A 45 -6.64 5.52 -16.04
N SER A 46 -6.69 6.41 -17.03
CA SER A 46 -6.98 7.83 -16.94
C SER A 46 -6.18 8.57 -15.90
N VAL A 47 -5.19 9.32 -16.39
CA VAL A 47 -4.74 10.55 -15.76
C VAL A 47 -5.93 11.36 -15.22
N ASP A 48 -7.09 11.34 -15.88
CA ASP A 48 -8.33 11.97 -15.40
C ASP A 48 -8.95 11.34 -14.14
N ALA A 49 -8.90 10.01 -13.94
CA ALA A 49 -9.41 9.39 -12.71
C ALA A 49 -8.43 9.56 -11.55
N GLU A 50 -7.13 9.46 -11.80
CA GLU A 50 -6.10 9.77 -10.80
C GLU A 50 -6.17 11.27 -10.42
N GLU A 51 -6.36 12.17 -11.38
CA GLU A 51 -6.56 13.59 -11.13
C GLU A 51 -7.87 13.87 -10.40
N GLU A 52 -8.97 13.18 -10.72
CA GLU A 52 -10.23 13.29 -10.01
C GLU A 52 -10.13 12.75 -8.57
N GLU A 53 -9.42 11.64 -8.36
CA GLU A 53 -9.13 11.12 -7.01
C GLU A 53 -8.28 12.10 -6.21
N LEU A 54 -7.26 12.73 -6.83
CA LEU A 54 -6.46 13.79 -6.23
C LEU A 54 -7.30 15.04 -5.92
N ARG A 55 -8.24 15.42 -6.80
CA ARG A 55 -9.19 16.53 -6.54
C ARG A 55 -10.13 16.20 -5.39
N VAL A 56 -10.67 14.98 -5.32
CA VAL A 56 -11.52 14.51 -4.22
C VAL A 56 -10.74 14.49 -2.91
N TRP A 57 -9.49 14.03 -2.93
CA TRP A 57 -8.61 14.05 -1.76
C TRP A 57 -8.31 15.47 -1.30
N ALA A 58 -7.94 16.36 -2.23
CA ALA A 58 -7.70 17.77 -1.94
C ALA A 58 -8.95 18.49 -1.40
N ALA A 59 -10.13 18.19 -1.96
CA ALA A 59 -11.40 18.74 -1.48
C ALA A 59 -11.74 18.26 -0.06
N ARG A 60 -11.46 16.98 0.26
CA ARG A 60 -11.59 16.44 1.63
C ARG A 60 -10.60 17.09 2.59
N ALA A 61 -9.35 17.29 2.18
CA ALA A 61 -8.33 17.97 2.99
C ALA A 61 -8.69 19.45 3.23
N ALA A 62 -9.21 20.14 2.21
CA ALA A 62 -9.68 21.51 2.33
C ALA A 62 -10.93 21.62 3.22
N ALA A 63 -11.87 20.67 3.11
CA ALA A 63 -13.03 20.61 4.00
C ALA A 63 -12.64 20.32 5.46
N ALA A 64 -11.62 19.48 5.68
CA ALA A 64 -11.04 19.25 7.00
C ALA A 64 -10.30 20.49 7.55
N ALA A 65 -9.74 21.34 6.68
CA ALA A 65 -9.10 22.60 7.08
C ALA A 65 -10.12 23.73 7.35
N ALA A 66 -11.26 23.74 6.65
CA ALA A 66 -12.34 24.73 6.80
C ALA A 66 -13.32 24.39 7.93
N GLY A 67 -13.51 23.10 8.22
CA GLY A 67 -14.16 22.62 9.44
C GLY A 67 -13.18 22.73 10.61
N GLY A 68 -13.12 23.91 11.21
CA GLY A 68 -12.29 24.17 12.38
C GLY A 68 -12.48 23.13 13.49
N ASP A 69 -11.33 22.73 14.05
CA ASP A 69 -11.12 21.80 15.15
C ASP A 69 -11.59 20.37 14.88
N HIS A 70 -10.67 19.49 14.48
CA HIS A 70 -10.23 18.33 15.26
C HIS A 70 -8.85 17.90 14.73
N HIS A 71 -7.84 17.93 15.59
CA HIS A 71 -6.45 17.62 15.27
C HIS A 71 -6.30 16.14 14.83
N HIS A 72 -6.39 15.84 13.54
CA HIS A 72 -6.06 14.51 13.00
C HIS A 72 -4.56 14.45 12.72
N HIS A 73 -3.79 13.85 13.63
CA HIS A 73 -2.37 13.57 13.46
C HIS A 73 -2.20 12.32 12.56
N PRO A 74 -1.53 12.39 11.39
CA PRO A 74 -1.17 11.21 10.63
C PRO A 74 0.25 10.82 11.04
N GLY A 75 0.38 9.82 11.91
CA GLY A 75 1.70 9.34 12.30
C GLY A 75 1.67 8.71 13.68
N GLY A 76 2.02 7.43 13.71
CA GLY A 76 2.03 6.62 14.92
C GLY A 76 3.05 7.06 15.97
N GLY A 77 2.90 6.46 17.15
CA GLY A 77 3.76 6.69 18.30
C GLY A 77 2.93 7.07 19.50
N GLY A 78 2.85 6.16 20.47
CA GLY A 78 1.88 6.22 21.55
C GLY A 78 2.09 7.36 22.53
N ALA A 79 1.02 7.71 23.24
CA ALA A 79 0.99 7.95 24.67
C ALA A 79 -0.46 8.13 25.09
N ALA A 80 -0.74 7.67 26.31
CA ALA A 80 -2.02 7.77 26.98
C ALA A 80 -2.52 9.22 27.07
N GLU A 81 -3.84 9.40 26.94
CA GLU A 81 -4.69 10.01 27.97
C GLU A 81 -6.15 10.11 27.48
N GLU A 82 -7.03 9.73 28.41
CA GLU A 82 -8.43 10.11 28.61
C GLU A 82 -9.32 10.60 27.46
N GLY A 83 -10.39 9.82 27.23
CA GLY A 83 -11.74 10.39 27.07
C GLY A 83 -12.23 10.68 25.66
N GLY A 84 -13.10 9.80 25.15
CA GLY A 84 -14.17 10.24 24.25
C GLY A 84 -14.14 9.67 22.82
N SER A 85 -14.57 8.41 22.71
CA SER A 85 -15.48 7.91 21.66
C SER A 85 -15.47 8.64 20.30
N LYS A 86 -14.63 8.16 19.39
CA LYS A 86 -14.93 8.02 17.95
C LYS A 86 -13.86 7.10 17.38
N GLY A 87 -14.06 5.80 17.52
CA GLY A 87 -13.28 4.82 16.76
C GLY A 87 -13.44 5.16 15.29
N GLY A 88 -12.35 5.55 14.63
CA GLY A 88 -12.35 5.71 13.19
C GLY A 88 -12.80 4.39 12.55
N VAL A 89 -13.65 4.49 11.54
CA VAL A 89 -14.10 3.32 10.78
C VAL A 89 -12.92 2.84 9.94
N ASP A 90 -12.55 1.56 10.07
CA ASP A 90 -11.50 0.93 9.27
C ASP A 90 -11.92 0.87 7.78
N VAL A 91 -10.96 0.58 6.89
CA VAL A 91 -11.13 0.44 5.42
C VAL A 91 -12.28 -0.51 5.06
N PHE A 92 -12.59 -1.48 5.91
CA PHE A 92 -13.71 -2.43 5.73
C PHE A 92 -15.05 -1.98 6.33
N GLY A 93 -15.17 -0.75 6.83
CA GLY A 93 -16.40 -0.28 7.45
C GLY A 93 -16.59 -0.71 8.91
N GLN A 94 -15.58 -1.32 9.54
CA GLN A 94 -15.66 -1.82 10.92
C GLN A 94 -15.17 -0.77 11.92
N THR A 95 -15.97 -0.49 12.94
CA THR A 95 -15.61 0.42 14.02
C THR A 95 -14.87 -0.36 15.11
N HIS A 96 -13.54 -0.31 15.11
CA HIS A 96 -12.77 -0.95 16.17
C HIS A 96 -12.84 -0.12 17.46
N PRO A 97 -13.04 -0.77 18.62
CA PRO A 97 -12.98 -0.07 19.89
C PRO A 97 -11.59 0.53 20.09
N ALA A 98 -11.52 1.70 20.73
CA ALA A 98 -10.26 2.40 20.99
C ALA A 98 -9.25 1.57 21.81
N ILE A 99 -9.73 0.53 22.50
CA ILE A 99 -8.92 -0.44 23.21
C ILE A 99 -9.29 -1.81 22.68
N ALA A 100 -8.34 -2.47 22.02
CA ALA A 100 -8.47 -3.87 21.63
C ALA A 100 -8.44 -4.75 22.90
N ALA A 101 -9.62 -5.18 23.32
CA ALA A 101 -9.83 -6.04 24.49
C ALA A 101 -9.63 -7.53 24.18
N ASP A 102 -9.44 -7.88 22.91
CA ASP A 102 -9.27 -9.26 22.46
C ASP A 102 -8.06 -9.90 23.15
N VAL A 103 -8.26 -11.11 23.67
CA VAL A 103 -7.20 -11.87 24.35
C VAL A 103 -6.52 -12.75 23.30
N VAL A 104 -5.22 -12.55 23.10
CA VAL A 104 -4.40 -13.29 22.14
C VAL A 104 -3.33 -14.07 22.89
N GLU A 105 -3.08 -15.31 22.50
CA GLU A 105 -2.01 -16.12 23.08
C GLU A 105 -0.63 -15.64 22.58
N CYS A 106 0.29 -15.35 23.51
CA CYS A 106 1.65 -15.03 23.13
C CYS A 106 2.37 -16.28 22.62
N MET A 107 2.75 -16.29 21.34
CA MET A 107 3.45 -17.43 20.72
C MET A 107 4.81 -17.75 21.34
N ASN A 108 5.40 -16.84 22.13
CA ASN A 108 6.70 -17.05 22.78
C ASN A 108 6.59 -17.65 24.21
N CYS A 109 5.48 -17.44 24.92
CA CYS A 109 5.31 -17.96 26.28
C CYS A 109 3.99 -18.71 26.53
N GLY A 110 3.11 -18.80 25.54
CA GLY A 110 1.80 -19.45 25.60
C GLY A 110 0.80 -18.77 26.55
N ARG A 111 1.11 -17.59 27.09
CA ARG A 111 0.21 -16.90 28.03
C ARG A 111 -0.85 -16.11 27.26
N PRO A 112 -2.12 -16.12 27.70
CA PRO A 112 -3.14 -15.23 27.17
C PRO A 112 -2.82 -13.78 27.55
N VAL A 113 -2.76 -12.89 26.57
CA VAL A 113 -2.42 -11.47 26.73
C VAL A 113 -3.45 -10.63 25.98
N VAL A 114 -4.03 -9.63 26.64
CA VAL A 114 -4.93 -8.67 25.99
C VAL A 114 -4.16 -7.91 24.91
N ALA A 115 -4.73 -7.79 23.71
CA ALA A 115 -4.12 -7.17 22.53
C ALA A 115 -3.59 -5.76 22.83
N GLY A 116 -4.35 -4.94 23.56
CA GLY A 116 -3.92 -3.61 24.00
C GLY A 116 -2.72 -3.58 24.96
N ARG A 117 -2.25 -4.72 25.47
CA ARG A 117 -1.09 -4.86 26.38
C ARG A 117 0.01 -5.77 25.81
N PHE A 118 -0.09 -6.16 24.54
CA PHE A 118 0.85 -7.09 23.92
C PHE A 118 2.26 -6.49 23.76
N ALA A 119 2.38 -5.19 23.46
CA ALA A 119 3.69 -4.53 23.33
C ALA A 119 4.49 -4.48 24.66
N PRO A 120 3.94 -4.00 25.79
CA PRO A 120 4.62 -4.10 27.10
C PRO A 120 4.91 -5.55 27.52
N HIS A 121 4.07 -6.50 27.09
CA HIS A 121 4.33 -7.92 27.31
C HIS A 121 5.55 -8.41 26.54
N LEU A 122 5.69 -8.08 25.25
CA LEU A 122 6.82 -8.49 24.41
C LEU A 122 8.15 -7.98 24.96
N GLU A 123 8.21 -6.74 25.45
CA GLU A 123 9.41 -6.18 26.08
C GLU A 123 9.90 -7.03 27.25
N LYS A 124 8.98 -7.54 28.08
CA LYS A 124 9.31 -8.42 29.21
C LYS A 124 9.51 -9.88 28.80
N CYS A 125 8.77 -10.34 27.79
CA CYS A 125 8.79 -11.72 27.32
C CYS A 125 10.03 -12.02 26.48
N MET A 126 10.52 -11.04 25.71
CA MET A 126 11.73 -11.15 24.90
C MET A 126 12.96 -10.54 25.57
N GLY A 127 12.79 -9.56 26.47
CA GLY A 127 13.90 -8.84 27.12
C GLY A 127 14.60 -9.58 28.27
N LYS A 128 14.09 -10.75 28.70
CA LYS A 128 14.76 -11.63 29.66
C LYS A 128 14.85 -13.05 29.12
N ILE A 129 15.85 -13.29 28.28
CA ILE A 129 16.33 -14.64 27.93
C ILE A 129 17.05 -15.23 29.16
N SER A 130 16.31 -15.59 30.21
CA SER A 130 16.76 -16.48 31.30
C SER A 130 15.74 -16.51 32.43
N SER A 131 14.74 -17.38 32.31
CA SER A 131 14.35 -18.33 33.36
C SER A 131 13.12 -19.08 32.90
N VAL A 132 13.38 -20.31 32.46
CA VAL A 132 12.46 -21.44 32.49
C VAL A 132 11.06 -21.12 31.93
N CYS A 133 10.94 -21.28 30.61
CA CYS A 133 9.70 -21.72 30.02
C CYS A 133 9.36 -23.08 30.65
N THR A 134 8.64 -23.07 31.76
CA THR A 134 8.03 -24.27 32.32
C THR A 134 6.96 -24.65 31.33
N CYS A 135 7.24 -25.65 30.52
CA CYS A 135 6.22 -26.44 29.86
C CYS A 135 5.21 -26.90 30.91
N ARG A 136 4.10 -26.18 31.05
CA ARG A 136 2.89 -26.73 31.67
C ARG A 136 1.95 -27.05 30.52
N SER A 137 1.96 -28.34 30.19
CA SER A 137 0.86 -29.14 29.65
C SER A 137 -0.09 -28.42 28.68
N TRP A 138 0.06 -28.76 27.39
CA TRP A 138 -1.10 -28.87 26.52
C TRP A 138 -2.13 -29.80 27.17
N GLY A 139 -3.25 -29.25 27.61
CA GLY A 139 -4.36 -29.99 28.21
C GLY A 139 -5.32 -29.04 28.92
N ASP A 140 -6.56 -28.98 28.42
CA ASP A 140 -7.72 -28.26 28.95
C ASP A 140 -7.65 -26.72 28.78
N ASP A 141 -8.48 -26.05 27.98
CA ASP A 141 -9.94 -26.17 27.98
C ASP A 141 -10.51 -25.72 26.62
N ARG A 142 -11.11 -26.67 25.92
CA ARG A 142 -12.03 -26.43 24.82
C ARG A 142 -13.41 -26.45 25.44
N SER A 143 -13.92 -25.32 25.96
CA SER A 143 -15.37 -25.12 26.20
C SER A 143 -15.70 -23.69 26.63
N ALA A 144 -16.63 -23.09 25.89
CA ALA A 144 -17.62 -22.06 26.23
C ALA A 144 -17.82 -21.16 24.99
N GLU A 145 -18.59 -21.58 23.98
CA GLU A 145 -20.05 -21.36 23.89
C GLU A 145 -20.41 -19.91 24.30
N VAL A 146 -20.57 -19.00 23.34
CA VAL A 146 -21.90 -18.65 22.79
C VAL A 146 -22.93 -18.53 23.90
N HIS A 147 -23.21 -17.29 24.31
CA HIS A 147 -24.57 -16.74 24.48
C HIS A 147 -24.49 -15.22 24.33
#